data_AF-A0A6J3HEK4-F1
#
_entry.id   AF-A0A6J3HEK4-F1
#
_cell.length_a   1.000
_cell.length_b   1.000
_cell.length_c   1.000
_cell.angle_alpha   90.00
_cell.angle_beta   90.00
_cell.angle_gamma   90.00
#
_symmetry.space_group_name_H-M   'P 1'
#
loop_
_entity.id
_entity.type
_entity.pdbx_description
1 polymer ?
#
loop_
_entity_poly.entity_id
_entity_poly.type
_entity_poly.pdbx_seq_one_letter_code
_entity_poly.pdbx_strand_id
1 'polypeptide(L)'
;MKEILLKAVNTLESQSTWEFCLVHENSSRADGVFEEDLHIDIATEQDMFSSHHYKSFKVRIVHRLRFTTNIQLGISGDKVEIDPVTNQKASTKFCIKQKPNSIGSDLLCSCDLAEEKSPSHAIFKLTYLSNHDYKHLYFESDAATINEIVLKVNYILESQAGTARADYFAQKQRKLNRCTSFSFQKEKKSGQQ
;
A
#
# COMPACT_ATOMS: atom_id res chain seq x y z
N MET A 1 10.35 43.56 14.79
CA MET A 1 9.84 42.44 13.96
C MET A 1 10.69 42.22 12.70
N LYS A 2 11.00 43.28 11.90
CA LYS A 2 11.85 43.16 10.69
C LYS A 2 13.30 42.71 10.96
N GLU A 3 13.90 43.10 12.09
CA GLU A 3 15.27 42.67 12.45
C GLU A 3 15.41 41.20 12.86
N ILE A 4 14.36 40.63 13.47
CA ILE A 4 14.38 39.23 13.94
C ILE A 4 14.29 38.27 12.74
N LEU A 5 13.45 38.61 11.76
CA LEU A 5 13.36 37.87 10.50
C LEU A 5 14.67 37.90 9.70
N LEU A 6 15.36 39.04 9.66
CA LEU A 6 16.61 39.16 8.90
C LEU A 6 17.76 38.36 9.51
N LYS A 7 17.84 38.26 10.85
CA LYS A 7 18.84 37.41 11.53
C LYS A 7 18.57 35.92 11.33
N ALA A 8 17.30 35.50 11.35
CA ALA A 8 16.92 34.11 11.16
C ALA A 8 17.26 33.62 9.75
N VAL A 9 16.94 34.41 8.71
CA VAL A 9 17.21 34.06 7.31
C VAL A 9 18.71 33.93 7.04
N ASN A 10 19.53 34.89 7.51
CA ASN A 10 20.97 34.85 7.29
C ASN A 10 21.67 33.68 7.99
N THR A 11 21.14 33.23 9.13
CA THR A 11 21.73 32.10 9.88
C THR A 11 21.42 30.77 9.19
N LEU A 12 20.19 30.61 8.69
CA LEU A 12 19.73 29.41 8.01
C LEU A 12 20.45 29.16 6.68
N GLU A 13 20.67 30.24 5.90
CA GLU A 13 21.40 30.17 4.63
C GLU A 13 22.87 29.76 4.83
N SER A 14 23.50 30.15 5.95
CA SER A 14 24.88 29.76 6.26
C SER A 14 25.05 28.29 6.69
N GLN A 15 23.97 27.64 7.13
CA GLN A 15 24.00 26.26 7.65
C GLN A 15 23.44 25.22 6.68
N SER A 16 23.05 25.62 5.46
CA SER A 16 22.49 24.73 4.43
C SER A 16 21.35 23.83 4.94
N THR A 17 20.59 24.30 5.93
CA THR A 17 19.39 23.63 6.43
C THR A 17 18.18 24.53 6.16
N TRP A 18 17.02 23.94 5.87
CA TRP A 18 15.76 24.67 5.66
C TRP A 18 14.77 24.41 6.80
N GLU A 19 15.23 23.75 7.87
CA GLU A 19 14.40 23.30 8.97
C GLU A 19 14.55 24.21 10.19
N PHE A 20 13.42 24.53 10.82
CA PHE A 20 13.41 25.19 12.13
C PHE A 20 12.27 24.62 12.98
N CYS A 21 12.56 24.36 14.26
CA CYS A 21 11.57 23.95 15.24
C CYS A 21 11.17 25.16 16.09
N LEU A 22 9.90 25.56 16.03
CA LEU A 22 9.37 26.60 16.92
C LEU A 22 9.11 26.00 18.30
N VAL A 23 9.99 26.28 19.25
CA VAL A 23 9.79 25.91 20.66
C VAL A 23 9.03 27.04 21.36
N HIS A 24 7.85 26.72 21.89
CA HIS A 24 7.03 27.67 22.65
C HIS A 24 7.49 27.75 24.11
N GLU A 25 7.56 28.97 24.66
CA GLU A 25 8.19 29.28 25.95
C GLU A 25 7.45 28.73 27.20
N ASN A 26 6.35 27.98 27.03
CA ASN A 26 5.55 27.41 28.12
C ASN A 26 5.26 25.90 27.99
N SER A 27 6.17 25.11 27.39
CA SER A 27 6.04 23.65 27.38
C SER A 27 6.38 23.05 28.75
N SER A 28 5.41 22.98 29.66
CA SER A 28 5.58 22.27 30.94
C SER A 28 5.72 20.77 30.67
N ARG A 29 6.90 20.22 30.99
CA ARG A 29 7.17 18.78 31.00
C ARG A 29 6.24 18.10 32.02
N ALA A 30 5.22 17.41 31.53
CA ALA A 30 4.53 16.39 32.30
C ALA A 30 5.39 15.13 32.23
N ASP A 31 6.02 14.80 33.35
CA ASP A 31 6.77 13.59 33.59
C ASP A 31 5.80 12.40 33.58
N GLY A 32 5.90 11.54 32.56
CA GLY A 32 4.94 10.47 32.31
C GLY A 32 5.22 9.68 31.03
N VAL A 33 6.23 8.81 31.10
CA VAL A 33 6.39 7.54 30.36
C VAL A 33 5.71 7.44 28.98
N PHE A 34 6.51 7.57 27.92
CA PHE A 34 6.68 6.59 26.84
C PHE A 34 7.78 7.15 25.92
N GLU A 35 9.03 7.01 26.37
CA GLU A 35 10.18 7.03 25.46
C GLU A 35 10.12 5.72 24.66
N GLU A 36 9.23 5.64 23.68
CA GLU A 36 9.48 4.78 22.53
C GLU A 36 10.39 5.58 21.61
N ASP A 37 11.69 5.38 21.83
CA ASP A 37 12.76 5.69 20.90
C ASP A 37 12.27 5.44 19.46
N LEU A 38 11.90 6.51 18.75
CA LEU A 38 11.82 6.48 17.30
C LEU A 38 13.26 6.53 16.77
N HIS A 39 14.04 5.50 17.12
CA HIS A 39 15.20 5.09 16.34
C HIS A 39 14.62 4.56 15.03
N ILE A 40 14.25 5.47 14.13
CA ILE A 40 14.00 5.13 12.74
C ILE A 40 15.34 4.64 12.24
N ASP A 41 15.53 3.33 12.26
CA ASP A 41 16.71 2.66 11.77
C ASP A 41 16.96 3.15 10.34
N ILE A 42 18.17 3.62 10.05
CA ILE A 42 18.57 4.21 8.76
C ILE A 42 18.23 3.26 7.59
N ALA A 43 18.15 1.96 7.86
CA ALA A 43 17.67 0.95 6.93
C ALA A 43 16.19 1.15 6.49
N THR A 44 15.33 1.60 7.39
CA THR A 44 13.89 1.84 7.15
C THR A 44 13.67 3.03 6.21
N GLU A 45 14.49 4.08 6.32
CA GLU A 45 14.43 5.22 5.39
C GLU A 45 14.95 4.84 3.99
N GLN A 46 16.02 4.05 3.93
CA GLN A 46 16.53 3.52 2.66
C GLN A 46 15.47 2.65 1.96
N ASP A 47 14.70 1.86 2.71
CA ASP A 47 13.60 1.06 2.19
C ASP A 47 12.39 1.90 1.78
N MET A 48 12.10 3.01 2.47
CA MET A 48 11.09 3.98 2.05
C MET A 48 11.45 4.65 0.71
N PHE A 49 12.69 5.11 0.52
CA PHE A 49 13.13 5.70 -0.75
C PHE A 49 13.27 4.65 -1.86
N SER A 50 13.71 3.44 -1.52
CA SER A 50 13.83 2.35 -2.49
C SER A 50 12.47 1.79 -2.93
N SER A 51 11.41 1.97 -2.12
CA SER A 51 10.06 1.52 -2.43
C SER A 51 9.52 2.12 -3.73
N HIS A 52 9.91 3.35 -4.09
CA HIS A 52 9.46 4.01 -5.32
C HIS A 52 10.28 3.61 -6.56
N HIS A 53 11.50 3.09 -6.38
CA HIS A 53 12.32 2.64 -7.50
C HIS A 53 11.68 1.45 -8.20
N TYR A 54 11.73 1.46 -9.52
CA TYR A 54 11.22 0.36 -10.32
C TYR A 54 11.90 -0.95 -9.95
N LYS A 55 11.10 -1.96 -9.59
CA LYS A 55 11.54 -3.35 -9.40
C LYS A 55 10.54 -4.28 -10.06
N SER A 56 11.04 -5.28 -10.79
CA SER A 56 10.20 -6.26 -11.47
C SER A 56 10.30 -7.64 -10.83
N PHE A 57 9.17 -8.32 -10.72
CA PHE A 57 9.04 -9.65 -10.14
C PHE A 57 8.45 -10.62 -11.15
N LYS A 58 8.93 -11.86 -11.16
CA LYS A 58 8.33 -12.93 -11.96
C LYS A 58 7.33 -13.66 -11.07
N VAL A 59 6.05 -13.47 -11.32
CA VAL A 59 4.97 -14.07 -10.51
C VAL A 59 3.94 -14.71 -11.42
N ARG A 60 3.01 -15.46 -10.84
CA ARG A 60 1.84 -15.99 -11.54
C ARG A 60 0.61 -15.18 -11.18
N ILE A 61 -0.20 -14.79 -12.15
CA ILE A 61 -1.54 -14.26 -11.86
C ILE A 61 -2.54 -15.43 -11.79
N VAL A 62 -3.38 -15.43 -10.76
CA VAL A 62 -4.40 -16.46 -10.50
C VAL A 62 -5.73 -15.94 -11.03
N HIS A 63 -6.24 -16.58 -12.09
CA HIS A 63 -7.53 -16.24 -12.67
C HIS A 63 -8.68 -16.97 -11.97
N ARG A 64 -9.89 -16.41 -12.00
CA ARG A 64 -11.10 -16.99 -11.35
C ARG A 64 -11.43 -18.41 -11.85
N LEU A 65 -11.02 -18.76 -13.08
CA LEU A 65 -11.20 -20.09 -13.68
C LEU A 65 -10.03 -21.06 -13.41
N ARG A 66 -9.19 -20.79 -12.39
CA ARG A 66 -8.10 -21.68 -11.93
C ARG A 66 -6.97 -21.95 -12.91
N PHE A 67 -6.85 -21.17 -14.00
CA PHE A 67 -5.62 -21.14 -14.77
C PHE A 67 -4.68 -20.06 -14.21
N THR A 68 -3.39 -20.36 -14.18
CA THR A 68 -2.34 -19.44 -13.77
C THR A 68 -1.50 -19.05 -14.98
N THR A 69 -1.15 -17.78 -15.11
CA THR A 69 -0.29 -17.30 -16.19
C THR A 69 0.94 -16.62 -15.62
N ASN A 70 2.12 -16.97 -16.14
CA ASN A 70 3.37 -16.32 -15.74
C ASN A 70 3.41 -14.89 -16.30
N ILE A 71 3.64 -13.93 -15.41
CA ILE A 71 3.71 -12.50 -15.74
C ILE A 71 4.96 -11.90 -15.11
N GLN A 72 5.42 -10.79 -15.70
CA GLN A 72 6.40 -9.90 -15.11
C GLN A 72 5.61 -8.72 -14.52
N LEU A 73 5.71 -8.56 -13.19
CA LEU A 73 5.07 -7.51 -12.42
C LEU A 73 6.10 -6.42 -12.15
N GLY A 74 5.98 -5.27 -12.82
CA GLY A 74 6.79 -4.08 -12.56
C GLY A 74 6.12 -3.20 -11.51
N ILE A 75 6.84 -2.81 -10.46
CA ILE A 75 6.32 -1.94 -9.40
C ILE A 75 7.24 -0.73 -9.29
N SER A 76 6.66 0.46 -9.42
CA SER A 76 7.32 1.76 -9.26
C SER A 76 6.41 2.70 -8.47
N GLY A 77 6.95 3.82 -8.00
CA GLY A 77 6.18 4.85 -7.32
C GLY A 77 5.00 5.38 -8.14
N ASP A 78 5.13 5.43 -9.48
CA ASP A 78 4.12 6.04 -10.34
C ASP A 78 3.03 5.03 -10.78
N LYS A 79 3.41 3.76 -10.93
CA LYS A 79 2.56 2.74 -11.54
C LYS A 79 2.99 1.31 -11.24
N VAL A 80 2.03 0.42 -11.41
CA VAL A 80 2.19 -1.04 -11.44
C VAL A 80 1.92 -1.54 -12.85
N GLU A 81 2.85 -2.31 -13.41
CA GLU A 81 2.81 -2.85 -14.77
C GLU A 81 2.72 -4.37 -14.73
N ILE A 82 1.87 -4.94 -15.57
CA ILE A 82 1.62 -6.37 -15.67
C ILE A 82 1.83 -6.78 -17.13
N ASP A 83 2.96 -7.45 -17.37
CA ASP A 83 3.35 -7.94 -18.68
C ASP A 83 3.29 -9.47 -18.74
N PRO A 84 2.56 -10.07 -19.69
CA PRO A 84 2.59 -11.51 -19.87
C PRO A 84 3.97 -11.96 -20.33
N VAL A 85 4.56 -12.95 -19.67
CA VAL A 85 5.83 -13.55 -20.11
C VAL A 85 5.53 -14.44 -21.30
N THR A 86 5.67 -13.91 -22.52
CA THR A 86 5.54 -14.73 -23.73
C THR A 86 6.70 -15.72 -23.79
N ASN A 87 6.43 -17.01 -23.60
CA ASN A 87 7.42 -18.04 -23.87
C ASN A 87 7.70 -18.08 -25.38
N GLN A 88 8.81 -17.48 -25.82
CA GLN A 88 9.26 -17.38 -27.22
C GLN A 88 9.67 -18.72 -27.86
N LYS A 89 9.16 -19.88 -27.41
CA LYS A 89 9.49 -21.19 -27.99
C LYS A 89 8.37 -21.84 -28.80
N ALA A 90 7.21 -21.21 -28.94
CA ALA A 90 6.15 -21.72 -29.82
C ALA A 90 5.91 -20.73 -30.97
N SER A 91 6.38 -21.12 -32.16
CA SER A 91 6.01 -20.53 -33.44
C SER A 91 4.51 -20.74 -33.67
N THR A 92 3.66 -19.81 -33.24
CA THR A 92 2.25 -19.79 -33.63
C THR A 92 1.83 -18.36 -33.96
N LYS A 93 1.60 -18.12 -35.25
CA LYS A 93 1.26 -16.84 -35.89
C LYS A 93 -0.13 -16.28 -35.50
N PHE A 94 -0.66 -16.67 -34.34
CA PHE A 94 -1.94 -16.24 -33.79
C PHE A 94 -1.81 -15.85 -32.31
N CYS A 95 -0.70 -15.19 -31.95
CA CYS A 95 -0.56 -14.58 -30.64
C CYS A 95 -1.59 -13.46 -30.49
N ILE A 96 -2.62 -13.69 -29.67
CA ILE A 96 -3.37 -12.60 -29.04
C ILE A 96 -2.32 -11.80 -28.27
N LYS A 97 -1.86 -10.68 -28.86
CA LYS A 97 -1.02 -9.70 -28.18
C LYS A 97 -1.85 -9.14 -27.03
N GLN A 98 -1.78 -9.78 -25.86
CA GLN A 98 -2.34 -9.18 -24.65
C GLN A 98 -1.59 -7.87 -24.41
N LYS A 99 -2.33 -6.77 -24.41
CA LYS A 99 -1.79 -5.44 -24.17
C LYS A 99 -1.24 -5.41 -22.73
N PRO A 100 0.00 -4.93 -22.52
CA PRO A 100 0.52 -4.58 -21.20
C PRO A 100 -0.54 -3.82 -20.40
N ASN A 101 -0.81 -4.28 -19.18
CA ASN A 101 -1.73 -3.57 -18.29
C ASN A 101 -0.90 -2.69 -17.35
N SER A 102 -1.18 -1.39 -17.35
CA SER A 102 -0.50 -0.43 -16.49
C SER A 102 -1.55 0.28 -15.64
N ILE A 103 -1.35 0.25 -14.33
CA ILE A 103 -2.25 0.80 -13.31
C ILE A 103 -1.48 1.91 -12.60
N GLY A 104 -1.99 3.14 -12.65
CA GLY A 104 -1.39 4.26 -11.92
C GLY A 104 -1.48 4.05 -10.40
N SER A 105 -0.49 4.55 -9.66
CA SER A 105 -0.44 4.44 -8.20
C SER A 105 -1.62 5.14 -7.52
N ASP A 106 -2.15 6.19 -8.13
CA ASP A 106 -3.34 6.94 -7.74
C ASP A 106 -4.62 6.09 -7.71
N LEU A 107 -4.67 5.04 -8.53
CA LEU A 107 -5.80 4.12 -8.63
C LEU A 107 -5.66 2.93 -7.68
N LEU A 108 -4.51 2.72 -7.06
CA LEU A 108 -4.30 1.61 -6.13
C LEU A 108 -5.04 1.88 -4.81
N CYS A 109 -5.67 0.84 -4.26
CA CYS A 109 -6.50 0.96 -3.07
C CYS A 109 -5.97 0.15 -1.89
N SER A 110 -5.58 -1.11 -2.12
CA SER A 110 -4.99 -1.97 -1.09
C SER A 110 -4.12 -3.07 -1.69
N CYS A 111 -3.12 -3.50 -0.92
CA CYS A 111 -2.30 -4.66 -1.22
C CYS A 111 -2.20 -5.53 0.04
N ASP A 112 -2.86 -6.68 0.02
CA ASP A 112 -3.05 -7.53 1.19
C ASP A 112 -2.52 -8.94 0.91
N LEU A 113 -1.81 -9.53 1.88
CA LEU A 113 -1.51 -10.97 1.85
C LEU A 113 -2.83 -11.74 2.00
N ALA A 114 -3.16 -12.59 1.03
CA ALA A 114 -4.45 -13.28 0.96
C ALA A 114 -4.38 -14.70 1.50
N GLU A 115 -3.33 -15.44 1.17
CA GLU A 115 -3.12 -16.81 1.63
C GLU A 115 -1.63 -17.13 1.68
N GLU A 116 -1.18 -17.79 2.73
CA GLU A 116 0.16 -18.36 2.82
C GLU A 116 0.01 -19.85 3.11
N LYS A 117 0.26 -20.70 2.11
CA LYS A 117 0.14 -22.16 2.25
C LYS A 117 1.46 -22.79 2.71
N SER A 118 2.56 -22.27 2.18
CA SER A 118 3.91 -22.75 2.45
C SER A 118 4.94 -21.67 2.07
N PRO A 119 6.21 -21.79 2.49
CA PRO A 119 7.26 -20.85 2.11
C PRO A 119 7.43 -20.70 0.59
N SER A 120 7.08 -21.73 -0.19
CA SER A 120 7.17 -21.72 -1.65
C SER A 120 5.87 -21.30 -2.35
N HIS A 121 4.79 -21.05 -1.59
CA HIS A 121 3.48 -20.74 -2.16
C HIS A 121 2.69 -19.82 -1.23
N ALA A 122 2.68 -18.55 -1.60
CA ALA A 122 1.89 -17.48 -1.03
C ALA A 122 1.14 -16.75 -2.14
N ILE A 123 0.02 -16.14 -1.76
CA ILE A 123 -0.88 -15.39 -2.63
C ILE A 123 -1.14 -14.03 -2.00
N PHE A 124 -0.98 -12.96 -2.78
CA PHE A 124 -1.46 -11.63 -2.40
C PHE A 124 -2.58 -11.16 -3.30
N LYS A 125 -3.34 -10.21 -2.77
CA LYS A 125 -4.46 -9.55 -3.43
C LYS A 125 -4.13 -8.08 -3.63
N LEU A 126 -4.15 -7.65 -4.88
CA LEU A 126 -4.07 -6.24 -5.26
C LEU A 126 -5.47 -5.73 -5.60
N THR A 127 -5.89 -4.63 -4.96
CA THR A 127 -7.16 -3.95 -5.24
C THR A 127 -6.89 -2.59 -5.86
N TYR A 128 -7.53 -2.30 -6.98
CA TYR A 128 -7.42 -1.02 -7.67
C TYR A 128 -8.78 -0.57 -8.20
N LEU A 129 -8.92 0.74 -8.40
CA LEU A 129 -10.11 1.36 -8.98
C LEU A 129 -9.99 1.36 -10.52
N SER A 130 -11.04 0.91 -11.21
CA SER A 130 -11.11 0.89 -12.66
C SER A 130 -12.53 1.19 -13.11
N ASN A 131 -12.73 2.28 -13.85
CA ASN A 131 -14.04 2.73 -14.32
C ASN A 131 -15.09 2.80 -13.19
N HIS A 132 -14.71 3.33 -12.03
CA HIS A 132 -15.52 3.41 -10.80
C HIS A 132 -15.82 2.08 -10.08
N ASP A 133 -15.33 0.95 -10.59
CA ASP A 133 -15.43 -0.35 -9.94
C ASP A 133 -14.11 -0.77 -9.30
N TYR A 134 -14.18 -1.35 -8.10
CA TYR A 134 -13.02 -1.95 -7.46
C TYR A 134 -12.75 -3.33 -8.07
N LYS A 135 -11.60 -3.47 -8.71
CA LYS A 135 -11.13 -4.73 -9.28
C LYS A 135 -10.09 -5.37 -8.38
N HIS A 136 -10.09 -6.70 -8.35
CA HIS A 136 -9.17 -7.50 -7.55
C HIS A 136 -8.34 -8.40 -8.44
N LEU A 137 -7.03 -8.37 -8.26
CA LEU A 137 -6.07 -9.28 -8.89
C LEU A 137 -5.44 -10.14 -7.80
N TYR A 138 -5.22 -11.40 -8.13
CA TYR A 138 -4.57 -12.36 -7.25
C TYR A 138 -3.29 -12.82 -7.91
N PHE A 139 -2.21 -12.83 -7.15
CA PHE A 139 -0.90 -13.22 -7.63
C PHE A 139 -0.28 -14.22 -6.69
N GLU A 140 0.46 -15.17 -7.25
CA GLU A 140 1.05 -16.32 -6.59
C GLU A 140 2.57 -16.36 -6.85
N SER A 141 3.35 -16.52 -5.79
CA SER A 141 4.80 -16.80 -5.81
C SER A 141 5.23 -17.45 -4.49
N ASP A 142 6.54 -17.57 -4.26
CA ASP A 142 7.14 -17.83 -2.96
C ASP A 142 6.85 -16.72 -1.94
N ALA A 143 6.81 -17.08 -0.66
CA ALA A 143 6.44 -16.17 0.43
C ALA A 143 7.38 -14.97 0.56
N ALA A 144 8.70 -15.17 0.35
CA ALA A 144 9.67 -14.08 0.42
C ALA A 144 9.38 -13.00 -0.63
N THR A 145 9.18 -13.40 -1.88
CA THR A 145 8.82 -12.49 -2.98
C THR A 145 7.50 -11.80 -2.74
N ILE A 146 6.48 -12.53 -2.26
CA ILE A 146 5.17 -11.94 -1.98
C ILE A 146 5.25 -10.90 -0.85
N ASN A 147 5.93 -11.22 0.24
CA ASN A 147 6.10 -10.29 1.35
C ASN A 147 6.84 -9.02 0.92
N GLU A 148 7.88 -9.16 0.09
CA GLU A 148 8.60 -8.02 -0.47
C GLU A 148 7.69 -7.12 -1.32
N ILE A 149 6.87 -7.72 -2.19
CA ILE A 149 5.91 -7.00 -3.04
C ILE A 149 4.87 -6.28 -2.19
N VAL A 150 4.26 -6.97 -1.22
CA VAL A 150 3.22 -6.40 -0.35
C VAL A 150 3.79 -5.23 0.44
N LEU A 151 4.99 -5.38 1.00
CA LEU A 151 5.68 -4.32 1.73
C LEU A 151 5.94 -3.11 0.82
N LYS A 152 6.54 -3.32 -0.36
CA LYS A 152 6.86 -2.26 -1.33
C LYS A 152 5.61 -1.47 -1.76
N VAL A 153 4.52 -2.16 -2.09
CA VAL A 153 3.27 -1.50 -2.51
C VAL A 153 2.63 -0.75 -1.34
N ASN A 154 2.68 -1.28 -0.13
CA ASN A 154 2.13 -0.59 1.04
C ASN A 154 2.92 0.70 1.35
N TYR A 155 4.25 0.70 1.24
CA TYR A 155 5.04 1.93 1.36
C TYR A 155 4.67 2.99 0.31
N ILE A 156 4.46 2.57 -0.95
CA ILE A 156 3.98 3.48 -2.01
C ILE A 156 2.59 4.04 -1.65
N LEU A 157 1.70 3.19 -1.15
CA LEU A 157 0.35 3.60 -0.76
C LEU A 157 0.32 4.46 0.52
N GLU A 158 1.32 4.38 1.39
CA GLU A 158 1.43 5.15 2.64
C GLU A 158 2.05 6.53 2.40
N SER A 159 3.05 6.58 1.51
CA SER A 159 3.68 7.83 1.08
C SER A 159 2.77 8.69 0.18
N GLN A 160 1.83 8.07 -0.53
CA GLN A 160 0.87 8.78 -1.38
C GLN A 160 -0.44 9.07 -0.66
N ALA A 161 -0.82 10.35 -0.59
CA ALA A 161 -2.15 10.79 -0.15
C ALA A 161 -3.23 10.56 -1.23
N GLY A 162 -3.40 9.32 -1.68
CA GLY A 162 -4.38 8.95 -2.70
C GLY A 162 -5.82 8.93 -2.16
N THR A 163 -6.74 9.64 -2.83
CA THR A 163 -8.17 9.65 -2.46
C THR A 163 -8.84 8.29 -2.68
N ALA A 164 -8.41 7.52 -3.69
CA ALA A 164 -8.95 6.20 -3.98
C ALA A 164 -8.81 5.21 -2.80
N ARG A 165 -7.68 5.27 -2.08
CA ARG A 165 -7.46 4.48 -0.85
C ARG A 165 -8.43 4.90 0.24
N ALA A 166 -8.55 6.20 0.52
CA ALA A 166 -9.45 6.71 1.55
C ALA A 166 -10.92 6.35 1.27
N ASP A 167 -11.37 6.52 0.02
CA ASP A 167 -12.73 6.19 -0.41
C ASP A 167 -13.03 4.69 -0.34
N TYR A 168 -12.05 3.84 -0.69
CA TYR A 168 -12.18 2.39 -0.58
C TYR A 168 -12.39 1.96 0.88
N PHE A 169 -11.60 2.48 1.81
CA PHE A 169 -11.76 2.19 3.24
C PHE A 169 -13.11 2.70 3.78
N ALA A 170 -13.50 3.92 3.41
CA ALA A 170 -14.81 4.47 3.79
C ALA A 170 -15.96 3.61 3.22
N GLN A 171 -15.86 3.10 1.98
CA GLN A 171 -16.86 2.22 1.40
C GLN A 171 -16.89 0.84 2.09
N LYS A 172 -15.73 0.27 2.42
CA LYS A 172 -15.62 -1.00 3.14
C LYS A 172 -16.25 -0.91 4.53
N GLN A 173 -16.00 0.18 5.26
CA GLN A 173 -16.61 0.44 6.58
C GLN A 173 -18.13 0.62 6.48
N ARG A 174 -18.64 1.34 5.47
CA ARG A 174 -20.09 1.47 5.24
C ARG A 174 -20.76 0.12 4.97
N LYS A 175 -20.11 -0.78 4.22
CA LYS A 175 -20.61 -2.15 3.99
C LYS A 175 -20.63 -2.96 5.29
N LEU A 176 -19.57 -2.89 6.10
CA LEU A 176 -19.49 -3.60 7.38
C LEU A 176 -20.56 -3.11 8.39
N ASN A 177 -20.74 -1.80 8.51
CA ASN A 177 -21.74 -1.20 9.42
C ASN A 177 -23.19 -1.57 9.05
N ARG A 178 -23.46 -1.82 7.76
CA ARG A 178 -24.75 -2.36 7.30
C ARG A 178 -24.93 -3.85 7.64
N CYS A 179 -23.83 -4.59 7.79
CA CYS A 179 -23.88 -6.00 8.20
C CYS A 179 -24.06 -6.16 9.72
N THR A 180 -23.56 -5.25 10.54
CA THR A 180 -23.69 -5.31 12.00
C THR A 180 -25.05 -4.85 12.53
N SER A 181 -25.82 -4.10 11.73
CA SER A 181 -27.17 -3.64 12.08
C SER A 181 -28.26 -4.73 12.05
N PHE A 182 -27.92 -5.97 11.67
CA PHE A 182 -28.84 -7.12 11.66
C PHE A 182 -28.75 -8.00 12.92
N SER A 183 -28.16 -7.50 14.01
CA SER A 183 -28.20 -8.18 15.30
C SER A 183 -29.60 -8.02 15.93
N PHE A 184 -30.50 -8.96 15.63
CA PHE A 184 -31.83 -9.08 16.22
C PHE A 184 -31.74 -9.03 17.76
N GLN A 185 -32.34 -8.01 18.37
CA GLN A 185 -32.58 -8.00 19.81
C GLN A 185 -33.47 -9.21 20.16
N LYS A 186 -32.89 -10.17 20.89
CA LYS A 186 -33.66 -11.22 21.56
C LYS A 186 -33.57 -11.04 23.07
N GLU A 187 -34.20 -9.97 23.55
CA GLU A 187 -34.78 -9.87 24.90
C GLU A 187 -36.30 -9.72 24.68
N LYS A 188 -37.24 -10.26 25.46
CA LYS A 188 -37.29 -10.81 26.81
C LYS A 188 -38.69 -11.45 26.92
N LYS A 189 -38.85 -12.58 27.61
CA LYS A 189 -40.03 -12.82 28.47
C LYS A 189 -39.61 -13.74 29.62
N SER A 190 -39.11 -13.11 30.68
CA SER A 190 -39.23 -13.63 32.03
C SER A 190 -40.71 -13.64 32.41
N GLY A 191 -41.33 -14.82 32.39
CA GLY A 191 -42.65 -15.03 32.98
C GLY A 191 -42.51 -15.22 34.48
N GLN A 192 -42.92 -14.21 35.25
CA GLN A 192 -43.34 -14.40 36.64
C GLN A 192 -44.70 -15.09 36.63
N GLN A 193 -44.80 -16.22 37.31
CA GLN A 193 -45.95 -16.56 38.15
C GLN A 193 -45.56 -17.65 39.14
#